data_AF-A0A3S8UUR4-F1
#
_entry.id   AF-A0A3S8UUR4-F1
#
_cell.length_a   1.000
_cell.length_b   1.000
_cell.length_c   1.000
_cell.angle_alpha   90.00
_cell.angle_beta   90.00
_cell.angle_gamma   90.00
#
_symmetry.space_group_name_H-M   'P 1'
#
loop_
_entity.id
_entity.type
_entity.pdbx_description
1 polymer ?
#
loop_
_entity_poly.entity_id
_entity_poly.type
_entity_poly.pdbx_seq_one_letter_code
_entity_poly.pdbx_strand_id
1 'polypeptide(L)'
;MIKDAIAHLGTECLSETSDATMSDVQDLVDHVRPTTRKALCLITCIHTKAGMQDEHGKLKEEGGLNFVEPLKQEDMDYYEISKEHFINCINTVPDDAEACIVGGRFN
;
A
#
# COMPACT_ATOMS: atom_id res chain seq x y z
N MET A 1 -6.07 -10.06 8.79
CA MET A 1 -6.89 -8.87 8.41
C MET A 1 -6.37 -8.06 7.21
N ILE A 2 -5.05 -7.86 7.07
CA ILE A 2 -4.50 -6.97 6.00
C ILE A 2 -4.78 -7.49 4.59
N LYS A 3 -4.70 -8.80 4.34
CA LYS A 3 -5.02 -9.39 3.04
C LYS A 3 -6.44 -9.09 2.58
N ASP A 4 -7.41 -9.15 3.50
CA ASP A 4 -8.81 -8.86 3.20
C ASP A 4 -9.01 -7.37 2.86
N ALA A 5 -8.29 -6.48 3.56
CA ALA A 5 -8.28 -5.06 3.25
C ALA A 5 -7.69 -4.78 1.85
N ILE A 6 -6.57 -5.42 1.50
CA ILE A 6 -5.94 -5.31 0.17
C ILE A 6 -6.90 -5.83 -0.91
N ALA A 7 -7.54 -6.98 -0.70
CA ALA A 7 -8.49 -7.55 -1.67
C ALA A 7 -9.72 -6.64 -1.88
N HIS A 8 -10.28 -6.12 -0.80
CA HIS A 8 -11.44 -5.23 -0.84
C HIS A 8 -11.12 -3.92 -1.54
N LEU A 9 -10.09 -3.20 -1.08
CA LEU A 9 -9.68 -1.92 -1.67
C LEU A 9 -9.14 -2.08 -3.10
N GLY A 10 -8.42 -3.17 -3.36
CA GLY A 10 -7.92 -3.48 -4.69
C GLY A 10 -9.04 -3.65 -5.69
N THR A 11 -10.14 -4.31 -5.31
CA THR A 11 -11.33 -4.45 -6.16
C THR A 11 -11.97 -3.09 -6.48
N GLU A 12 -12.03 -2.17 -5.52
CA GLU A 12 -12.51 -0.80 -5.78
C GLU A 12 -11.59 -0.06 -6.75
N CYS A 13 -10.28 -0.18 -6.55
CA CYS A 13 -9.25 0.47 -7.35
C CYS A 13 -9.17 -0.03 -8.79
N LEU A 14 -9.69 -1.22 -9.12
CA LEU A 14 -9.76 -1.69 -10.51
C LEU A 14 -10.60 -0.78 -11.41
N SER A 15 -11.63 -0.14 -10.85
CA SER A 15 -12.45 0.82 -11.61
C SER A 15 -11.75 2.16 -11.86
N GLU A 16 -10.74 2.46 -11.05
CA GLU A 16 -9.95 3.70 -11.08
C GLU A 16 -8.61 3.52 -11.82
N THR A 17 -8.21 2.28 -12.07
CA THR A 17 -6.97 1.91 -12.75
C THR A 17 -7.28 1.16 -14.04
N SER A 18 -7.24 1.87 -15.17
CA SER A 18 -7.77 1.42 -16.46
C SER A 18 -7.17 0.12 -17.02
N ASP A 19 -6.00 -0.32 -16.52
CA ASP A 19 -5.24 -1.46 -17.05
C ASP A 19 -4.93 -2.54 -16.00
N ALA A 20 -5.28 -2.33 -14.73
CA ALA A 20 -5.08 -3.33 -13.69
C ALA A 20 -6.15 -4.42 -13.78
N THR A 21 -5.80 -5.63 -13.34
CA THR A 21 -6.67 -6.80 -13.38
C THR A 21 -6.80 -7.43 -12.00
N MET A 22 -7.77 -8.33 -11.84
CA MET A 22 -7.86 -9.15 -10.62
C MET A 22 -6.59 -9.95 -10.34
N SER A 23 -5.79 -10.28 -11.36
CA SER A 23 -4.48 -10.92 -11.16
C SER A 23 -3.51 -9.97 -10.45
N ASP A 24 -3.49 -8.69 -10.83
CA ASP A 24 -2.66 -7.68 -10.18
C ASP A 24 -3.11 -7.46 -8.72
N VAL A 25 -4.42 -7.55 -8.42
CA VAL A 25 -4.93 -7.52 -7.04
C VAL A 25 -4.45 -8.74 -6.25
N GLN A 26 -4.54 -9.93 -6.84
CA GLN A 26 -4.12 -11.16 -6.17
C GLN A 26 -2.62 -11.16 -5.87
N ASP A 27 -1.81 -10.68 -6.81
CA ASP A 27 -0.37 -10.49 -6.60
C ASP A 27 -0.10 -9.61 -5.36
N LEU A 28 -0.84 -8.51 -5.18
CA LEU A 28 -0.71 -7.66 -3.99
C LEU A 28 -1.19 -8.35 -2.70
N VAL A 29 -2.27 -9.13 -2.74
CA VAL A 29 -2.75 -9.95 -1.61
C VAL A 29 -1.72 -10.97 -1.17
N ASP A 30 -0.94 -11.48 -2.12
CA ASP A 30 0.16 -12.42 -1.88
C ASP A 30 1.50 -11.71 -1.61
N HIS A 31 1.47 -10.38 -1.44
CA HIS A 31 2.63 -9.52 -1.19
C HIS A 31 3.72 -9.66 -2.27
N VAL A 32 3.34 -9.95 -3.50
CA VAL A 32 4.23 -9.94 -4.66
C VAL A 32 4.53 -8.48 -5.01
N ARG A 33 5.82 -8.14 -5.08
CA ARG A 33 6.27 -6.79 -5.40
C ARG A 33 5.75 -6.37 -6.79
N PRO A 34 4.96 -5.28 -6.89
CA PRO A 34 4.54 -4.75 -8.19
C PRO A 34 5.73 -4.16 -8.94
N THR A 35 5.87 -4.50 -10.23
CA THR A 35 6.96 -3.99 -11.11
C THR A 35 6.44 -3.30 -12.37
N THR A 36 5.15 -3.44 -12.67
CA THR A 36 4.52 -2.83 -13.85
C THR A 36 3.79 -1.56 -13.44
N ARG A 37 3.75 -0.55 -14.33
CA ARG A 37 3.07 0.72 -14.05
C ARG A 37 1.63 0.55 -13.55
N LYS A 38 0.87 -0.37 -14.14
CA LYS A 38 -0.51 -0.67 -13.72
C LYS A 38 -0.61 -1.20 -12.30
N ALA A 39 0.29 -2.12 -11.90
CA ALA A 39 0.31 -2.68 -10.56
C ALA A 39 0.82 -1.66 -9.54
N LEU A 40 1.74 -0.77 -9.95
CA LEU A 40 2.20 0.37 -9.16
C LEU A 40 1.06 1.39 -8.91
N CYS A 41 0.29 1.74 -9.94
CA CYS A 41 -0.90 2.57 -9.78
C CYS A 41 -1.96 1.91 -8.87
N LEU A 42 -2.13 0.58 -8.97
CA LEU A 42 -3.08 -0.18 -8.15
C LEU A 42 -2.71 -0.10 -6.66
N ILE A 43 -1.46 -0.36 -6.30
CA ILE A 43 -1.02 -0.26 -4.89
C ILE A 43 -1.07 1.18 -4.37
N THR A 44 -0.74 2.19 -5.20
CA THR A 44 -0.95 3.61 -4.83
C THR A 44 -2.42 3.86 -4.49
N CYS A 45 -3.36 3.44 -5.34
CA CYS A 45 -4.79 3.64 -5.08
C CYS A 45 -5.23 2.99 -3.76
N ILE A 46 -4.76 1.77 -3.49
CA ILE A 46 -5.03 1.07 -2.22
C ILE A 46 -4.49 1.87 -1.04
N HIS A 47 -3.24 2.35 -1.10
CA HIS A 47 -2.64 3.16 -0.05
C HIS A 47 -3.38 4.49 0.16
N THR A 48 -3.82 5.17 -0.90
CA THR A 48 -4.61 6.40 -0.79
C THR A 48 -5.96 6.14 -0.11
N LYS A 49 -6.69 5.09 -0.52
CA LYS A 49 -7.97 4.74 0.10
C LYS A 49 -7.83 4.27 1.55
N ALA A 50 -6.74 3.57 1.86
CA ALA A 50 -6.37 3.20 3.22
C ALA A 50 -5.91 4.39 4.08
N GLY A 51 -5.76 5.58 3.49
CA GLY A 51 -5.30 6.79 4.17
C GLY A 51 -3.78 6.84 4.39
N MET A 52 -3.04 5.85 3.90
CA MET A 52 -1.58 5.76 4.02
C MET A 52 -0.85 6.76 3.11
N GLN A 53 -1.51 7.24 2.06
CA GLN A 53 -1.02 8.25 1.14
C GLN A 53 -2.01 9.40 0.95
N ASP A 54 -1.52 10.57 0.57
CA ASP A 54 -2.37 11.60 -0.04
C ASP A 54 -2.56 11.40 -1.55
N GLU A 55 -3.28 12.33 -2.19
CA GLU A 55 -3.56 12.34 -3.64
C GLU A 55 -2.31 12.57 -4.50
N HIS A 56 -1.21 13.03 -3.89
CA HIS A 56 0.08 13.21 -4.56
C HIS A 56 1.01 12.01 -4.35
N GLY A 57 0.54 10.97 -3.66
CA GLY A 57 1.31 9.77 -3.35
C GLY A 57 2.23 9.93 -2.13
N LYS A 58 2.24 11.08 -1.45
CA LYS A 58 3.06 11.28 -0.26
C LYS A 58 2.53 10.44 0.89
N LEU A 59 3.44 9.73 1.57
CA LEU A 59 3.09 8.91 2.72
C LEU A 59 2.62 9.76 3.91
N LYS A 60 1.59 9.26 4.58
CA LYS A 60 1.09 9.79 5.86
C LYS A 60 1.46 8.81 6.96
N GLU A 61 2.29 9.27 7.89
CA GLU A 61 2.70 8.48 9.05
C GLU A 61 1.51 7.93 9.81
N GLU A 62 0.60 8.80 10.23
CA GLU A 62 -0.63 8.41 10.94
C GLU A 62 -1.45 7.37 10.17
N GLY A 63 -1.58 7.55 8.85
CA GLY A 63 -2.36 6.66 8.00
C GLY A 63 -1.81 5.24 7.96
N GLY A 64 -0.50 5.08 7.76
CA GLY A 64 0.09 3.73 7.76
C GLY A 64 0.22 3.11 9.14
N LEU A 65 0.43 3.91 10.21
CA LEU A 65 0.36 3.40 11.58
C LEU A 65 -1.04 2.83 11.88
N ASN A 66 -2.09 3.56 11.50
CA ASN A 66 -3.47 3.09 11.64
C ASN A 66 -3.76 1.83 10.82
N PHE A 67 -3.14 1.69 9.65
CA PHE A 67 -3.32 0.51 8.79
C PHE A 67 -2.70 -0.76 9.41
N VAL A 68 -1.54 -0.65 10.08
CA VAL A 68 -0.88 -1.80 10.71
C VAL A 68 -1.33 -2.05 12.15
N GLU A 69 -1.95 -1.07 12.82
CA GLU A 69 -2.45 -1.16 14.20
C GLU A 69 -3.24 -2.45 14.53
N PRO A 70 -4.12 -2.98 13.66
CA PRO A 70 -4.85 -4.22 13.92
C PRO A 70 -3.94 -5.44 14.13
N LEU A 71 -2.71 -5.42 13.61
CA LEU A 71 -1.74 -6.51 13.79
C LEU A 71 -1.36 -6.71 15.26
N LYS A 72 -1.46 -5.69 16.12
CA LYS A 72 -1.19 -5.83 17.57
C LYS A 72 -1.96 -6.98 18.21
N GLN A 73 -3.16 -7.27 17.71
CA GLN A 73 -4.03 -8.31 18.24
C GLN A 73 -3.74 -9.70 17.65
N GLU A 74 -3.13 -9.75 16.47
CA GLU A 74 -2.78 -10.99 15.77
C GLU A 74 -1.36 -11.46 16.16
N ASP A 75 -0.39 -10.56 16.02
CA ASP A 75 1.03 -10.81 16.23
C ASP A 75 1.75 -9.48 16.55
N MET A 76 2.13 -9.32 17.81
CA MET A 76 2.79 -8.11 18.31
C MET A 76 4.17 -7.92 17.67
N ASP A 77 4.96 -8.99 17.55
CA ASP A 77 6.32 -8.91 17.00
C ASP A 77 6.26 -8.51 15.53
N TYR A 78 5.30 -9.07 14.78
CA TYR A 78 5.05 -8.68 13.40
C TYR A 78 4.53 -7.24 13.28
N TYR A 79 3.72 -6.76 14.22
CA TYR A 79 3.31 -5.35 14.28
C TYR A 79 4.51 -4.41 14.44
N GLU A 80 5.40 -4.66 15.40
CA GLU A 80 6.56 -3.78 15.65
C GLU A 80 7.50 -3.74 14.44
N ILE A 81 7.75 -4.90 13.81
CA ILE A 81 8.53 -5.00 12.57
C ILE A 81 7.87 -4.21 11.44
N SER A 82 6.55 -4.39 11.24
CA SER A 82 5.80 -3.69 10.19
C SER A 82 5.81 -2.18 10.41
N LYS A 83 5.66 -1.74 11.68
CA LYS A 83 5.72 -0.33 12.08
C LYS A 83 7.09 0.27 11.78
N GLU A 84 8.17 -0.41 12.18
CA GLU A 84 9.54 0.04 11.92
C GLU A 84 9.83 0.17 10.42
N HIS A 85 9.45 -0.84 9.64
CA HIS A 85 9.59 -0.80 8.17
C HIS A 85 8.82 0.34 7.54
N PHE A 86 7.59 0.59 8.00
CA PHE A 86 6.78 1.70 7.49
C PHE A 86 7.40 3.06 7.82
N ILE A 87 7.88 3.27 9.05
CA ILE A 87 8.59 4.49 9.45
C ILE A 87 9.85 4.68 8.60
N ASN A 88 10.61 3.62 8.35
CA ASN A 88 11.78 3.70 7.48
C ASN A 88 11.41 4.07 6.04
N CYS A 89 10.31 3.55 5.50
CA CYS A 89 9.80 3.91 4.18
C CYS A 89 9.51 5.42 4.05
N ILE A 90 8.84 6.02 5.04
CA ILE A 90 8.55 7.47 5.05
C ILE A 90 9.83 8.30 4.96
N ASN A 91 10.88 7.88 5.67
CA ASN A 91 12.11 8.67 5.77
C ASN A 91 13.05 8.51 4.56
N THR A 92 12.87 7.45 3.76
CA THR A 92 13.81 7.08 2.70
C THR A 92 13.22 7.20 1.29
N VAL A 93 11.90 7.11 1.13
CA VAL A 93 11.25 7.24 -0.16
C VAL A 93 11.08 8.73 -0.48
N PRO A 94 11.73 9.25 -1.55
CA PRO A 94 11.59 10.64 -1.91
C PRO A 94 10.16 10.93 -2.40
N ASP A 95 9.65 12.11 -2.04
CA ASP A 95 8.41 12.67 -2.59
C ASP A 95 8.60 12.91 -4.10
N ASP A 96 8.25 11.94 -4.96
CA ASP A 96 8.28 12.10 -6.41
C ASP A 96 6.89 12.41 -6.99
N ALA A 97 6.89 13.26 -8.02
CA ALA A 97 5.68 13.90 -8.55
C ALA A 97 4.76 12.96 -9.37
N GLU A 98 5.11 11.67 -9.53
CA GLU A 98 4.24 10.71 -10.22
C GLU A 98 3.60 9.77 -9.20
N ALA A 99 2.37 10.11 -8.79
CA ALA A 99 1.58 9.39 -7.80
C ALA A 99 1.55 7.85 -8.02
N CYS A 100 1.53 7.41 -9.29
CA CYS A 100 1.54 5.99 -9.64
C CYS A 100 2.86 5.24 -9.35
N ILE A 101 3.99 5.91 -9.17
CA ILE A 101 5.30 5.25 -8.97
C ILE A 101 5.63 5.13 -7.48
N VAL A 102 5.08 6.03 -6.65
CA VAL A 102 5.34 6.06 -5.21
C VAL A 102 4.97 4.72 -4.57
N GLY A 103 3.79 4.18 -4.89
CA GLY A 103 3.20 2.94 -4.36
C GLY A 103 4.07 1.69 -4.38
N GLY A 104 5.00 1.51 -5.34
CA GLY A 104 5.87 0.32 -5.38
C GLY A 104 7.33 0.55 -5.07
N ARG A 105 7.70 1.73 -4.58
CA ARG A 105 9.02 1.95 -3.96
C ARG A 105 9.06 1.50 -2.49
N PHE A 106 7.91 1.18 -1.91
CA PHE A 106 7.82 0.60 -0.57
C PHE A 106 8.13 -0.89 -0.62
N ASN A 107 9.38 -1.24 -0.35
CA ASN A 107 9.79 -2.60 -0.03
C ASN A 107 11.02 -2.60 0.87
#